data_AF-A0A8S3KBF9-F1
#
_entry.id   AF-A0A8S3KBF9-F1
#
_cell.length_a   1.000
_cell.length_b   1.000
_cell.length_c   1.000
_cell.angle_alpha   90.00
_cell.angle_beta   90.00
_cell.angle_gamma   90.00
#
_symmetry.space_group_name_H-M   'P 1'
#
loop_
_entity.id
_entity.type
_entity.pdbx_description
1 polymer ?
#
loop_
_entity_poly.entity_id
_entity_poly.type
_entity_poly.pdbx_seq_one_letter_code
_entity_poly.pdbx_strand_id
1 'polypeptide(L)'
;MHPNDAPLISDPIMQALLQMLKSNSGKASAVQEDALVAIGTLIEVLGSNFIKYVEHVLPFVYEALNNHAEYQICAAAVGVVGDLSRSLLDKLAPYCDHIMTHLLNCLG
;
A
#
# COMPACT_ATOMS: atom_id res chain seq x y z
N MET A 1 -12.20 -9.21 17.08
CA MET A 1 -10.73 -9.11 17.15
C MET A 1 -10.38 -8.15 18.26
N HIS A 2 -9.63 -8.56 19.27
CA HIS A 2 -9.12 -7.60 20.24
C HIS A 2 -8.08 -6.71 19.54
N PRO A 3 -7.98 -5.41 19.83
CA PRO A 3 -6.99 -4.51 19.22
C PRO A 3 -5.54 -5.00 19.34
N ASN A 4 -5.27 -5.88 20.31
CA ASN A 4 -3.96 -6.48 20.58
C ASN A 4 -3.62 -7.68 19.69
N ASP A 5 -4.60 -8.25 18.97
CA ASP A 5 -4.37 -9.42 18.10
C ASP A 5 -3.72 -9.00 16.77
N ALA A 6 -4.05 -7.82 16.26
CA ALA A 6 -3.61 -7.35 14.95
C ALA A 6 -2.07 -7.23 14.83
N PRO A 7 -1.34 -6.67 15.81
CA PRO A 7 0.13 -6.67 15.76
C PRO A 7 0.73 -8.07 15.71
N LEU A 8 0.11 -9.06 16.39
CA LEU A 8 0.62 -10.43 16.49
C LEU A 8 0.51 -11.22 15.18
N ILE A 9 -0.45 -10.87 14.33
CA ILE A 9 -0.69 -11.54 13.03
C ILE A 9 -0.28 -10.69 11.83
N SER A 10 0.12 -9.43 12.06
CA SER A 10 0.45 -8.48 11.00
C SER A 10 1.60 -8.94 10.10
N ASP A 11 2.64 -9.56 10.67
CA ASP A 11 3.83 -9.97 9.92
C ASP A 11 3.53 -11.09 8.90
N PRO A 12 2.88 -12.22 9.28
CA PRO A 12 2.47 -13.24 8.31
C PRO A 12 1.55 -12.71 7.20
N ILE A 13 0.61 -11.83 7.55
CA ILE A 13 -0.34 -11.26 6.59
C ILE A 13 0.40 -10.38 5.58
N MET A 14 1.23 -9.45 6.05
CA MET A 14 2.02 -8.60 5.15
C MET A 14 2.97 -9.42 4.28
N GLN A 15 3.61 -10.45 4.81
CA GLN A 15 4.48 -11.31 4.03
C GLN A 15 3.73 -12.00 2.89
N ALA A 16 2.54 -12.52 3.16
CA ALA A 16 1.69 -13.14 2.15
C ALA A 16 1.22 -12.12 1.08
N LEU A 17 0.78 -10.93 1.50
CA LEU A 17 0.34 -9.86 0.59
C LEU A 17 1.49 -9.37 -0.31
N LEU A 18 2.68 -9.16 0.25
CA LEU A 18 3.85 -8.77 -0.52
C LEU A 18 4.29 -9.87 -1.50
N GLN A 19 4.20 -11.15 -1.11
CA GLN A 19 4.46 -12.26 -2.02
C GLN A 19 3.44 -12.33 -3.16
N MET A 20 2.17 -12.05 -2.87
CA MET A 20 1.11 -12.00 -3.87
C MET A 20 1.35 -10.89 -4.89
N LEU A 21 1.68 -9.68 -4.42
CA LEU A 21 2.05 -8.55 -5.29
C LEU A 21 3.25 -8.88 -6.19
N LYS A 22 4.33 -9.43 -5.62
CA LYS A 22 5.54 -9.82 -6.37
C LYS A 22 5.28 -10.89 -7.43
N SER A 23 4.44 -11.87 -7.12
CA SER A 23 4.21 -13.02 -8.01
C SER A 23 3.30 -12.68 -9.20
N ASN A 24 2.45 -11.66 -9.03
CA ASN A 24 1.45 -11.26 -10.02
C ASN A 24 1.70 -9.92 -10.72
N SER A 25 2.88 -9.29 -10.54
CA SER A 25 3.29 -8.11 -11.29
C SER A 25 3.03 -8.26 -12.80
N GLY A 26 2.02 -7.55 -13.30
CA GLY A 26 1.65 -7.50 -14.72
C GLY A 26 0.90 -8.70 -15.29
N LYS A 27 0.41 -9.64 -14.46
CA LYS A 27 -0.25 -10.88 -14.93
C LYS A 27 -1.73 -11.01 -14.55
N ALA A 28 -2.13 -10.46 -13.41
CA ALA A 28 -3.50 -10.57 -12.91
C ALA A 28 -3.87 -9.33 -12.11
N SER A 29 -4.48 -8.35 -12.78
CA SER A 29 -4.73 -7.03 -12.20
C SER A 29 -5.69 -7.03 -11.02
N ALA A 30 -6.74 -7.84 -11.08
CA ALA A 30 -7.70 -8.01 -9.97
C ALA A 30 -7.03 -8.50 -8.67
N VAL A 31 -6.02 -9.38 -8.78
CA VAL A 31 -5.31 -9.87 -7.59
C VAL A 31 -4.43 -8.78 -6.98
N GLN A 32 -3.81 -7.94 -7.82
CA GLN A 32 -3.02 -6.81 -7.33
C GLN A 32 -3.90 -5.76 -6.65
N GLU A 33 -5.08 -5.49 -7.21
CA GLU A 33 -6.09 -4.61 -6.61
C GLU A 33 -6.51 -5.13 -5.23
N ASP A 34 -6.95 -6.40 -5.13
CA ASP A 34 -7.36 -7.01 -3.86
C ASP A 34 -6.22 -6.99 -2.83
N ALA A 35 -4.97 -7.18 -3.26
CA ALA A 35 -3.81 -7.08 -2.40
C ALA A 35 -3.66 -5.68 -1.80
N LEU A 36 -3.77 -4.64 -2.64
CA LEU A 36 -3.63 -3.24 -2.23
C LEU A 36 -4.77 -2.84 -1.28
N VAL A 37 -6.00 -3.25 -1.56
CA VAL A 37 -7.16 -3.01 -0.69
C VAL A 37 -6.97 -3.69 0.67
N ALA A 38 -6.47 -4.93 0.69
CA ALA A 38 -6.16 -5.64 1.94
C ALA A 38 -5.03 -4.94 2.74
N ILE A 39 -4.02 -4.40 2.05
CA ILE A 39 -2.97 -3.60 2.68
C ILE A 39 -3.55 -2.31 3.29
N GLY A 40 -4.44 -1.60 2.59
CA GLY A 40 -5.16 -0.43 3.11
C GLY A 40 -5.89 -0.72 4.41
N THR A 41 -6.65 -1.83 4.43
CA THR A 41 -7.34 -2.30 5.65
C THR A 41 -6.36 -2.55 6.80
N LEU A 42 -5.20 -3.16 6.52
CA LEU A 42 -4.20 -3.42 7.56
C LEU A 42 -3.51 -2.15 8.05
N ILE A 43 -3.32 -1.14 7.18
CA ILE A 43 -2.83 0.19 7.56
C ILE A 43 -3.78 0.82 8.57
N GLU A 44 -5.09 0.80 8.30
CA GLU A 44 -6.10 1.35 9.22
C GLU A 44 -6.11 0.64 10.58
N VAL A 45 -5.96 -0.70 10.58
CA VAL A 45 -5.95 -1.50 11.80
C VAL A 45 -4.68 -1.27 12.64
N LEU A 46 -3.51 -1.18 12.00
CA LEU A 46 -2.23 -1.01 12.69
C LEU A 46 -1.91 0.44 13.02
N GLY A 47 -2.50 1.39 12.30
CA GLY A 47 -2.27 2.82 12.46
C GLY A 47 -0.77 3.14 12.36
N SER A 48 -0.27 3.88 13.36
CA SER A 48 1.13 4.31 13.41
C SER A 48 2.17 3.18 13.50
N ASN A 49 1.74 1.95 13.83
CA ASN A 49 2.60 0.76 13.86
C ASN A 49 2.89 0.19 12.46
N PHE A 50 2.16 0.62 11.43
CA PHE A 50 2.40 0.20 10.05
C PHE A 50 3.76 0.70 9.51
N ILE A 51 4.38 1.69 10.17
CA ILE A 51 5.65 2.30 9.75
C ILE A 51 6.75 1.27 9.43
N LYS A 52 6.75 0.10 10.11
CA LYS A 52 7.70 -0.99 9.86
C LYS A 52 7.61 -1.63 8.46
N TYR A 53 6.51 -1.43 7.75
CA TYR A 53 6.28 -2.02 6.42
C TYR A 53 6.34 -1.02 5.27
N VAL A 54 6.38 0.28 5.56
CA VAL A 54 6.23 1.34 4.54
C VAL A 54 7.26 1.20 3.43
N GLU A 55 8.54 1.01 3.78
CA GLU A 55 9.62 0.83 2.82
C GLU A 55 9.45 -0.41 1.92
N HIS A 56 8.72 -1.42 2.39
CA HIS A 56 8.43 -2.62 1.62
C HIS A 56 7.19 -2.48 0.74
N VAL A 57 6.25 -1.61 1.09
CA VAL A 57 4.99 -1.40 0.37
C VAL A 57 5.12 -0.33 -0.71
N LEU A 58 5.84 0.75 -0.43
CA LEU A 58 5.97 1.89 -1.34
C LEU A 58 6.45 1.53 -2.76
N PRO A 59 7.41 0.62 -2.99
CA PRO A 59 7.79 0.22 -4.35
C PRO A 59 6.61 -0.31 -5.18
N PHE A 60 5.71 -1.09 -4.57
CA PHE A 60 4.52 -1.62 -5.25
C PHE A 60 3.49 -0.53 -5.51
N VAL A 61 3.36 0.42 -4.58
CA VAL A 61 2.48 1.59 -4.75
C VAL A 61 2.98 2.45 -5.92
N TYR A 62 4.28 2.70 -6.01
CA TYR A 62 4.87 3.47 -7.11
C TYR A 62 4.70 2.77 -8.47
N GLU A 63 4.90 1.45 -8.52
CA GLU A 63 4.65 0.66 -9.73
C GLU A 63 3.18 0.71 -10.15
N ALA A 64 2.26 0.58 -9.18
CA ALA A 64 0.82 0.68 -9.40
C ALA A 64 0.38 2.06 -9.89
N LEU A 65 0.94 3.14 -9.33
CA LEU A 65 0.68 4.52 -9.77
C LEU A 65 1.19 4.79 -11.19
N ASN A 66 2.30 4.17 -11.60
CA ASN A 66 2.83 4.33 -12.95
C ASN A 66 2.12 3.43 -13.99
N ASN A 67 1.28 2.49 -13.57
CA ASN A 67 0.60 1.56 -14.47
C ASN A 67 -0.76 2.12 -14.93
N HIS A 68 -0.72 3.08 -15.86
CA HIS A 68 -1.92 3.78 -16.35
C HIS A 68 -2.88 2.89 -17.16
N ALA A 69 -2.45 1.68 -17.56
CA ALA A 69 -3.29 0.75 -18.32
C ALA A 69 -4.41 0.13 -17.45
N GLU A 70 -4.20 0.05 -16.14
CA GLU A 70 -5.09 -0.63 -15.19
C GLU A 70 -5.59 0.38 -14.15
N TYR A 71 -6.62 1.16 -14.51
CA TYR A 71 -7.15 2.24 -13.65
C TYR A 71 -7.52 1.79 -12.24
N GLN A 72 -8.08 0.59 -12.08
CA GLN A 72 -8.46 0.05 -10.77
C GLN A 72 -7.24 -0.09 -9.84
N ILE A 73 -6.08 -0.44 -10.40
CA ILE A 73 -4.83 -0.55 -9.64
C ILE A 73 -4.28 0.84 -9.26
N CYS A 74 -4.25 1.83 -10.18
CA CYS A 74 -3.84 3.21 -9.78
C CYS A 74 -4.81 3.75 -8.71
N ALA A 75 -6.13 3.54 -8.85
CA ALA A 75 -7.12 3.96 -7.87
C ALA A 75 -6.91 3.32 -6.49
N ALA A 76 -6.67 2.00 -6.43
CA ALA A 76 -6.36 1.31 -5.18
C ALA A 76 -5.06 1.82 -4.55
N ALA A 77 -4.02 2.08 -5.36
CA ALA A 77 -2.75 2.63 -4.87
C ALA A 77 -2.89 4.06 -4.31
N VAL A 78 -3.70 4.91 -4.95
CA VAL A 78 -4.05 6.24 -4.41
C VAL A 78 -4.79 6.09 -3.07
N GLY A 79 -5.70 5.12 -2.96
CA GLY A 79 -6.37 4.78 -1.70
C GLY A 79 -5.38 4.43 -0.59
N VAL A 80 -4.43 3.52 -0.87
CA VAL A 80 -3.37 3.13 0.07
C VAL A 80 -2.52 4.34 0.51
N VAL A 81 -2.18 5.26 -0.40
CA VAL A 81 -1.48 6.49 -0.04
C VAL A 81 -2.31 7.35 0.93
N GLY A 82 -3.62 7.43 0.73
CA GLY A 82 -4.55 8.10 1.64
C GLY A 82 -4.56 7.46 3.03
N ASP A 83 -4.61 6.14 3.10
CA ASP A 83 -4.61 5.37 4.35
C ASP A 83 -3.28 5.53 5.10
N LEU A 84 -2.15 5.50 4.38
CA LEU A 84 -0.82 5.79 4.93
C LEU A 84 -0.77 7.21 5.51
N SER A 85 -1.26 8.19 4.76
CA SER A 85 -1.26 9.60 5.18
C SER A 85 -2.06 9.78 6.47
N ARG A 86 -3.25 9.16 6.56
CA ARG A 86 -4.10 9.21 7.74
C ARG A 86 -3.48 8.49 8.95
N SER A 87 -2.85 7.34 8.73
CA SER A 87 -2.39 6.46 9.80
C SER A 87 -1.01 6.81 10.37
N LEU A 88 -0.14 7.39 9.54
CA LEU A 88 1.25 7.67 9.89
C LEU A 88 1.52 9.15 10.20
N LEU A 89 0.67 10.06 9.68
CA LEU A 89 0.80 11.51 9.88
C LEU A 89 2.25 11.96 9.60
N ASP A 90 2.90 12.63 10.56
CA ASP A 90 4.25 13.17 10.44
C ASP A 90 5.32 12.12 10.11
N LYS A 91 5.08 10.83 10.42
CA LYS A 91 6.02 9.75 10.10
C LYS A 91 6.12 9.47 8.60
N LEU A 92 5.14 9.92 7.80
CA LEU A 92 5.17 9.76 6.35
C LEU A 92 6.04 10.83 5.66
N ALA A 93 6.40 11.92 6.36
CA ALA A 93 7.13 13.06 5.80
C ALA A 93 8.37 12.68 4.95
N PRO A 94 9.22 11.72 5.34
CA PRO A 94 10.38 11.32 4.54
C PRO A 94 10.05 10.73 3.15
N TYR A 95 8.83 10.24 2.97
CA TYR A 95 8.37 9.56 1.75
C TYR A 95 7.52 10.46 0.86
N CYS A 96 7.04 11.59 1.37
CA CYS A 96 6.08 12.47 0.71
C CYS A 96 6.57 12.98 -0.65
N ASP A 97 7.84 13.36 -0.78
CA ASP A 97 8.38 13.89 -2.04
C ASP A 97 8.29 12.86 -3.18
N HIS A 98 8.62 11.60 -2.89
CA HIS A 98 8.49 10.52 -3.86
C HIS A 98 7.03 10.14 -4.14
N ILE A 99 6.20 10.06 -3.10
CA ILE A 99 4.77 9.81 -3.25
C ILE A 99 4.12 10.86 -4.16
N MET A 100 4.36 12.15 -3.89
CA MET A 100 3.81 13.25 -4.68
C MET A 100 4.30 13.25 -6.12
N THR A 101 5.57 12.92 -6.34
CA THR A 101 6.12 12.77 -7.71
C THR A 101 5.35 11.72 -8.50
N HIS A 102 5.11 10.54 -7.91
CA HIS A 102 4.35 9.48 -8.59
C HIS A 102 2.86 9.83 -8.76
N LEU A 103 2.25 10.51 -7.79
CA LEU A 103 0.86 10.98 -7.91
C LEU A 103 0.70 12.00 -9.04
N LEU A 104 1.62 12.96 -9.15
CA LEU A 104 1.61 13.94 -10.24
C LEU A 104 1.79 13.27 -11.60
N ASN A 105 2.60 12.21 -11.67
CA ASN A 105 2.74 11.42 -12.89
C ASN A 105 1.48 10.64 -13.25
N CYS A 106 0.69 10.09 -12.30
CA CYS A 106 -0.60 9.43 -12.63
C CYS A 106 -1.67 10.44 -13.15
N LEU A 107 -1.44 11.76 -13.01
CA LEU A 107 -2.33 12.80 -13.55
C LEU A 107 -1.94 13.30 -14.96
N GLY A 108 -0.75 12.98 -15.45
CA GLY A 108 -0.20 13.43 -16.74
C GLY A 108 -0.32 12.40 -17.84
#